data_AF-A0A520I367-F1
#
_entry.id   AF-A0A520I367-F1
#
_cell.length_a   1.000
_cell.length_b   1.000
_cell.length_c   1.000
_cell.angle_alpha   90.00
_cell.angle_beta   90.00
_cell.angle_gamma   90.00
#
_symmetry.space_group_name_H-M   'P 1'
#
loop_
_entity.id
_entity.type
_entity.pdbx_description
1 polymer ?
#
loop_
_entity_poly.entity_id
_entity_poly.type
_entity_poly.pdbx_seq_one_letter_code
_entity_poly.pdbx_strand_id
1 'polypeptide(L)'
;MGNKNEISFDYMAKSLPFPIDEVKHNGDQQDASYALKLVPIMEELNQEVLAVKNLAAGSYQLSIDGKEMGNFTAQDLSQGINLASIHQTPQYLQAMEVLNKNEERGSIERETRDYAVQVYSYARPNGIKQDNSKESWEKMRELKKTNGWINNDLYERGSDPKYQQSLQDKMDKLTDEIYTINKPVMHKIKLIKIN
;
A
#
# COMPACT_ATOMS: atom_id res chain seq x y z
N MET A 1 -6.83 -16.19 -38.32
CA MET A 1 -5.53 -16.88 -38.45
C MET A 1 -4.50 -16.03 -37.72
N GLY A 2 -3.98 -16.49 -36.59
CA GLY A 2 -3.04 -15.71 -35.78
C GLY A 2 -1.69 -15.58 -36.49
N ASN A 3 -1.13 -14.38 -36.52
CA ASN A 3 0.22 -14.15 -37.01
C ASN A 3 1.19 -14.94 -36.10
N LYS A 4 2.05 -15.80 -36.67
CA LYS A 4 2.98 -16.64 -35.87
C LYS A 4 3.96 -15.82 -35.02
N ASN A 5 4.07 -14.53 -35.30
CA ASN A 5 4.93 -13.57 -34.61
C ASN A 5 4.17 -12.69 -33.60
N GLU A 6 2.86 -12.89 -33.42
CA GLU A 6 2.06 -12.08 -32.50
C GLU A 6 0.99 -12.92 -31.80
N ILE A 7 0.93 -12.79 -30.47
CA ILE A 7 -0.14 -13.36 -29.64
C ILE A 7 -0.74 -12.24 -28.81
N SER A 8 -2.08 -12.22 -28.71
CA SER A 8 -2.76 -11.33 -27.77
C SER A 8 -4.00 -11.99 -27.20
N PHE A 9 -4.30 -11.66 -25.94
CA PHE A 9 -5.45 -12.16 -25.21
C PHE A 9 -5.84 -11.20 -24.10
N ASP A 10 -7.07 -11.33 -23.61
CA ASP A 10 -7.59 -10.52 -22.53
C ASP A 10 -7.33 -11.25 -21.20
N TYR A 11 -6.90 -10.49 -20.20
CA TYR A 11 -6.53 -10.99 -18.89
C TYR A 11 -7.35 -10.26 -17.82
N MET A 12 -8.21 -10.99 -17.12
CA MET A 12 -8.96 -10.51 -15.96
C MET A 12 -8.45 -11.23 -14.72
N ALA A 13 -7.66 -10.54 -13.91
CA ALA A 13 -7.14 -11.08 -12.65
C ALA A 13 -8.24 -11.19 -11.59
N LYS A 14 -8.01 -12.00 -10.56
CA LYS A 14 -8.86 -12.06 -9.36
C LYS A 14 -8.35 -11.19 -8.21
N SER A 15 -7.10 -10.77 -8.28
CA SER A 15 -6.40 -9.93 -7.31
C SER A 15 -5.36 -9.08 -8.03
N LEU A 16 -5.01 -7.95 -7.43
CA LEU A 16 -3.85 -7.15 -7.82
C LEU A 16 -2.56 -7.79 -7.25
N PRO A 17 -1.39 -7.53 -7.84
CA PRO A 17 -0.11 -7.87 -7.20
C PRO A 17 0.02 -7.12 -5.86
N PHE A 18 0.81 -7.67 -4.93
CA PHE A 18 1.14 -6.97 -3.70
C PHE A 18 2.08 -5.79 -4.02
N PRO A 19 1.70 -4.55 -3.69
CA PRO A 19 2.53 -3.38 -3.93
C PRO A 19 3.67 -3.34 -2.91
N ILE A 20 4.89 -3.10 -3.38
CA ILE A 20 6.07 -3.02 -2.53
C ILE A 20 6.50 -1.56 -2.41
N ASP A 21 6.52 -1.07 -1.17
CA ASP A 21 6.97 0.28 -0.90
C ASP A 21 8.50 0.37 -0.91
N GLU A 22 9.02 1.17 -1.83
CA GLU A 22 10.45 1.47 -1.97
C GLU A 22 10.82 2.82 -1.34
N VAL A 23 9.84 3.51 -0.74
CA VAL A 23 10.06 4.78 -0.05
C VAL A 23 10.35 4.52 1.42
N LYS A 24 11.39 5.19 1.91
CA LYS A 24 11.70 5.23 3.34
C LYS A 24 10.83 6.26 4.03
N HIS A 25 10.02 5.85 5.00
CA HIS A 25 9.17 6.77 5.76
C HIS A 25 9.86 7.29 7.02
N ASN A 26 9.25 8.30 7.64
CA ASN A 26 9.85 8.98 8.78
C ASN A 26 9.97 8.05 10.00
N GLY A 27 11.19 7.90 10.52
CA GLY A 27 11.51 6.98 11.62
C GLY A 27 12.06 5.62 11.17
N ASP A 28 11.94 5.28 9.89
CA ASP A 28 12.44 4.02 9.38
C ASP A 28 13.96 3.99 9.32
N GLN A 29 14.53 2.78 9.40
CA GLN A 29 15.95 2.57 9.09
C GLN A 29 16.15 2.15 7.63
N GLN A 30 15.21 1.36 7.08
CA GLN A 30 15.16 0.86 5.71
C GLN A 30 13.74 1.05 5.16
N ASP A 31 13.56 1.14 3.85
CA ASP A 31 12.25 1.03 3.21
C ASP A 31 11.66 -0.40 3.35
N ALA A 32 10.37 -0.56 3.05
CA ALA A 32 9.70 -1.85 3.17
C ALA A 32 10.25 -2.88 2.18
N SER A 33 10.72 -2.45 1.00
CA SER A 33 11.31 -3.32 -0.02
C SER A 33 12.57 -4.06 0.47
N TYR A 34 13.24 -3.58 1.51
CA TYR A 34 14.35 -4.29 2.15
C TYR A 34 13.97 -5.71 2.60
N ALA A 35 12.69 -5.96 2.94
CA ALA A 35 12.20 -7.28 3.31
C ALA A 35 12.44 -8.34 2.21
N LEU A 36 12.48 -7.95 0.94
CA LEU A 36 12.77 -8.84 -0.19
C LEU A 36 14.16 -9.48 -0.12
N LYS A 37 15.09 -8.89 0.62
CA LYS A 37 16.45 -9.43 0.83
C LYS A 37 16.50 -10.42 2.00
N LEU A 38 15.47 -10.45 2.84
CA LEU A 38 15.43 -11.22 4.07
C LEU A 38 14.59 -12.48 3.93
N VAL A 39 13.50 -12.40 3.16
CA VAL A 39 12.51 -13.46 2.99
C VAL A 39 12.01 -13.51 1.54
N PRO A 40 11.65 -14.70 1.02
CA PRO A 40 11.27 -14.90 -0.38
C PRO A 40 9.81 -14.48 -0.66
N ILE A 41 9.48 -13.21 -0.41
CA ILE A 41 8.10 -12.68 -0.56
C ILE A 41 7.63 -12.78 -2.01
N MET A 42 8.51 -12.51 -2.98
CA MET A 42 8.15 -12.59 -4.40
C MET A 42 7.82 -14.02 -4.81
N GLU A 43 8.50 -15.00 -4.24
CA GLU A 43 8.32 -16.41 -4.56
C GLU A 43 7.14 -17.04 -3.80
N GLU A 44 6.89 -16.64 -2.56
CA GLU A 44 5.89 -17.29 -1.71
C GLU A 44 4.53 -16.57 -1.71
N LEU A 45 4.52 -15.24 -1.87
CA LEU A 45 3.32 -14.41 -1.61
C LEU A 45 2.94 -13.48 -2.77
N ASN A 46 3.86 -13.15 -3.68
CA ASN A 46 3.61 -12.15 -4.72
C ASN A 46 3.94 -12.67 -6.14
N GLN A 47 3.25 -13.74 -6.55
CA GLN A 47 3.40 -14.37 -7.86
C GLN A 47 2.21 -14.09 -8.78
N GLU A 48 2.42 -13.24 -9.78
CA GLU A 48 1.51 -13.02 -10.92
C GLU A 48 2.14 -13.60 -12.19
N VAL A 49 2.12 -14.93 -12.34
CA VAL A 49 2.91 -15.61 -13.39
C VAL A 49 2.23 -15.60 -14.75
N LEU A 50 2.90 -15.02 -15.75
CA LEU A 50 2.57 -15.15 -17.17
C LEU A 50 3.43 -16.24 -17.82
N ALA A 51 2.82 -17.34 -18.24
CA ALA A 51 3.48 -18.41 -18.97
C ALA A 51 2.83 -18.64 -20.35
N VAL A 52 3.63 -18.59 -21.41
CA VAL A 52 3.21 -18.85 -22.80
C VAL A 52 4.13 -19.89 -23.42
N LYS A 53 3.61 -21.09 -23.61
CA LYS A 53 4.34 -22.24 -24.14
C LYS A 53 4.25 -22.32 -25.66
N ASN A 54 5.18 -23.06 -26.27
CA ASN A 54 5.22 -23.34 -27.71
C ASN A 54 5.38 -22.09 -28.62
N LEU A 55 5.98 -21.03 -28.08
CA LEU A 55 6.45 -19.90 -28.89
C LEU A 55 7.62 -20.34 -29.77
N ALA A 56 7.70 -19.79 -30.98
CA ALA A 56 8.88 -19.98 -31.81
C ALA A 56 10.11 -19.36 -31.11
N ALA A 57 11.27 -20.00 -31.23
CA ALA A 57 12.51 -19.47 -30.66
C ALA A 57 12.78 -18.02 -31.09
N GLY A 58 13.20 -17.18 -30.14
CA GLY A 58 13.45 -15.76 -30.32
C GLY A 58 13.02 -14.95 -29.09
N SER A 59 13.12 -13.63 -29.22
CA SER A 59 12.72 -12.65 -28.21
C SER A 59 11.34 -12.07 -28.55
N TYR A 60 10.57 -11.74 -27.52
CA TYR A 60 9.23 -11.19 -27.63
C TYR A 60 9.12 -9.95 -26.76
N GLN A 61 8.57 -8.88 -27.33
CA GLN A 61 8.17 -7.70 -26.58
C GLN A 61 6.82 -7.97 -25.92
N LEU A 62 6.78 -7.89 -24.59
CA LEU A 62 5.54 -7.88 -23.83
C LEU A 62 4.99 -6.47 -23.79
N SER A 63 3.70 -6.33 -24.08
CA SER A 63 2.93 -5.13 -23.80
C SER A 63 1.63 -5.47 -23.06
N ILE A 64 1.23 -4.56 -22.18
CA ILE A 64 -0.04 -4.62 -21.45
C ILE A 64 -0.75 -3.28 -21.70
N ASP A 65 -1.97 -3.33 -22.21
CA ASP A 65 -2.75 -2.16 -22.62
C ASP A 65 -2.00 -1.22 -23.57
N GLY A 66 -1.19 -1.81 -24.46
CA GLY A 66 -0.40 -1.07 -25.44
C GLY A 66 0.88 -0.42 -24.89
N LYS A 67 1.19 -0.58 -23.60
CA LYS A 67 2.46 -0.12 -22.99
C LYS A 67 3.48 -1.25 -22.96
N GLU A 68 4.72 -0.98 -23.35
CA GLU A 68 5.83 -1.94 -23.31
C GLU A 68 6.24 -2.25 -21.86
N MET A 69 6.28 -3.54 -21.53
CA MET A 69 6.69 -4.05 -20.20
C MET A 69 8.13 -4.57 -20.21
N GLY A 70 8.65 -4.93 -21.37
CA GLY A 70 10.00 -5.45 -21.56
C GLY A 70 10.07 -6.56 -22.59
N ASN A 71 11.27 -7.08 -22.80
CA ASN A 71 11.56 -8.12 -23.77
C ASN A 71 11.95 -9.42 -23.06
N PHE A 72 11.35 -10.53 -23.47
CA PHE A 72 11.53 -11.84 -22.87
C PHE A 72 11.79 -12.88 -23.95
N THR A 73 12.65 -13.86 -23.68
CA THR A 73 12.84 -14.97 -24.61
C THR A 73 11.64 -15.91 -24.60
N ALA A 74 11.47 -16.68 -25.67
CA ALA A 74 10.51 -17.79 -25.69
C ALA A 74 10.72 -18.77 -24.51
N GLN A 75 11.97 -18.92 -24.04
CA GLN A 75 12.30 -19.77 -22.90
C GLN A 75 11.80 -19.16 -21.59
N ASP A 76 12.04 -17.87 -21.35
CA ASP A 76 11.56 -17.17 -20.14
C ASP A 76 10.03 -17.25 -20.04
N LEU A 77 9.34 -16.98 -21.16
CA LEU A 77 7.88 -17.07 -21.24
C LEU A 77 7.36 -18.50 -21.08
N SER A 78 8.11 -19.51 -21.52
CA SER A 78 7.73 -20.91 -21.32
C SER A 78 7.89 -21.36 -19.86
N GLN A 79 8.93 -20.85 -19.18
CA GLN A 79 9.16 -21.08 -17.75
C GLN A 79 8.16 -20.31 -16.87
N GLY A 80 7.73 -19.15 -17.33
CA GLY A 80 6.84 -18.25 -16.63
C GLY A 80 7.59 -17.05 -16.06
N ILE A 81 7.14 -15.85 -16.39
CA ILE A 81 7.66 -14.59 -15.84
C ILE A 81 6.69 -14.05 -14.80
N ASN A 82 7.20 -13.45 -13.73
CA ASN A 82 6.35 -12.84 -12.71
C ASN A 82 6.02 -11.38 -13.08
N LEU A 83 4.77 -11.10 -13.42
CA LEU A 83 4.32 -9.74 -13.74
C LEU A 83 4.36 -8.81 -12.51
N ALA A 84 4.27 -9.36 -11.30
CA ALA A 84 4.33 -8.59 -10.06
C ALA A 84 5.70 -7.94 -9.81
N SER A 85 6.77 -8.42 -10.45
CA SER A 85 8.10 -7.80 -10.40
C SER A 85 8.31 -6.72 -11.47
N ILE A 86 7.30 -6.41 -12.28
CA ILE A 86 7.34 -5.40 -13.33
C ILE A 86 6.52 -4.20 -12.86
N HIS A 87 7.19 -3.25 -12.18
CA HIS A 87 6.53 -2.17 -11.44
C HIS A 87 5.76 -1.17 -12.32
N GLN A 88 5.99 -1.21 -13.64
CA GLN A 88 5.30 -0.38 -14.63
C GLN A 88 4.02 -1.01 -15.20
N THR A 89 3.65 -2.22 -14.80
CA THR A 89 2.39 -2.84 -15.27
C THR A 89 1.18 -2.04 -14.78
N PRO A 90 0.11 -1.90 -15.58
CA PRO A 90 -1.09 -1.18 -15.15
C PRO A 90 -1.66 -1.66 -13.81
N GLN A 91 -1.70 -2.97 -13.59
CA GLN A 91 -2.19 -3.56 -12.35
C GLN A 91 -1.25 -3.31 -11.15
N TYR A 92 0.07 -3.24 -11.35
CA TYR A 92 0.99 -2.87 -10.28
C TYR A 92 0.85 -1.39 -9.90
N LEU A 93 0.68 -0.51 -10.89
CA LEU A 93 0.42 0.91 -10.63
C LEU A 93 -0.91 1.12 -9.88
N GLN A 94 -1.95 0.34 -10.22
CA GLN A 94 -3.21 0.31 -9.48
C GLN A 94 -3.00 -0.17 -8.03
N ALA A 95 -2.16 -1.20 -7.80
CA ALA A 95 -1.81 -1.65 -6.47
C ALA A 95 -1.05 -0.59 -5.67
N MET A 96 -0.14 0.16 -6.30
CA MET A 96 0.57 1.27 -5.65
C MET A 96 -0.37 2.41 -5.26
N GLU A 97 -1.43 2.67 -6.03
CA GLU A 97 -2.46 3.63 -5.63
C GLU A 97 -3.22 3.17 -4.36
N VAL A 98 -3.52 1.88 -4.27
CA VAL A 98 -4.09 1.27 -3.05
C VAL A 98 -3.16 1.45 -1.85
N LEU A 99 -1.86 1.17 -2.02
CA LEU A 99 -0.85 1.35 -0.99
C LEU A 99 -0.81 2.81 -0.50
N ASN A 100 -0.73 3.77 -1.42
CA ASN A 100 -0.67 5.19 -1.08
C ASN A 100 -1.87 5.64 -0.23
N LYS A 101 -3.08 5.20 -0.58
CA LYS A 101 -4.29 5.48 0.22
C LYS A 101 -4.24 4.81 1.58
N ASN A 102 -3.70 3.59 1.67
CA ASN A 102 -3.54 2.90 2.94
C ASN A 102 -2.50 3.59 3.84
N GLU A 103 -1.41 4.12 3.28
CA GLU A 103 -0.44 4.91 4.05
C GLU A 103 -1.06 6.21 4.58
N GLU A 104 -1.89 6.89 3.78
CA GLU A 104 -2.66 8.06 4.25
C GLU A 104 -3.59 7.67 5.41
N ARG A 105 -4.33 6.57 5.27
CA ARG A 105 -5.21 6.02 6.32
C ARG A 105 -4.42 5.70 7.59
N GLY A 106 -3.27 5.03 7.45
CA GLY A 106 -2.40 4.65 8.56
C GLY A 106 -1.79 5.85 9.30
N SER A 107 -1.49 6.93 8.58
CA SER A 107 -1.04 8.20 9.17
C SER A 107 -2.12 8.84 10.05
N ILE A 108 -3.37 8.85 9.59
CA ILE A 108 -4.51 9.32 10.38
C ILE A 108 -4.74 8.42 11.60
N GLU A 109 -4.67 7.10 11.42
CA GLU A 109 -4.80 6.14 12.51
C GLU A 109 -3.74 6.37 13.60
N ARG A 110 -2.49 6.62 13.22
CA ARG A 110 -1.39 6.91 14.15
C ARG A 110 -1.74 8.07 15.09
N GLU A 111 -2.40 9.11 14.59
CA GLU A 111 -2.79 10.24 15.42
C GLU A 111 -3.82 9.85 16.50
N THR A 112 -4.77 8.96 16.18
CA THR A 112 -5.71 8.41 17.16
C THR A 112 -4.98 7.59 18.23
N ARG A 113 -3.93 6.86 17.84
CA ARG A 113 -3.08 6.07 18.74
C ARG A 113 -2.25 6.98 19.64
N ASP A 114 -1.69 8.05 19.10
CA ASP A 114 -0.93 9.02 19.88
C ASP A 114 -1.83 9.72 20.91
N TYR A 115 -3.07 10.05 20.55
CA TYR A 115 -4.06 10.56 21.51
C TYR A 115 -4.38 9.52 22.59
N ALA A 116 -4.58 8.25 22.21
CA ALA A 116 -4.82 7.17 23.17
C ALA A 116 -3.64 7.01 24.15
N VAL A 117 -2.40 7.20 23.72
CA VAL A 117 -1.23 7.26 24.63
C VAL A 117 -1.39 8.41 25.63
N GLN A 118 -1.80 9.61 25.18
CA GLN A 118 -2.03 10.74 26.10
C GLN A 118 -3.09 10.41 27.17
N VAL A 119 -4.17 9.74 26.75
CA VAL A 119 -5.27 9.34 27.63
C VAL A 119 -4.82 8.26 28.63
N TYR A 120 -4.37 7.11 28.12
CA TYR A 120 -4.21 5.91 28.95
C TYR A 120 -2.89 5.87 29.70
N SER A 121 -1.83 6.49 29.17
CA SER A 121 -0.52 6.51 29.82
C SER A 121 -0.34 7.69 30.78
N TYR A 122 -1.06 8.80 30.56
CA TYR A 122 -0.88 10.03 31.36
C TYR A 122 -2.16 10.49 32.05
N ALA A 123 -3.27 10.68 31.33
CA ALA A 123 -4.47 11.23 31.93
C ALA A 123 -5.12 10.28 32.97
N ARG A 124 -5.39 9.03 32.58
CA ARG A 124 -6.06 8.03 33.44
C ARG A 124 -5.27 7.70 34.71
N PRO A 125 -3.95 7.41 34.66
CA PRO A 125 -3.18 7.13 35.88
C PRO A 125 -3.12 8.32 36.84
N ASN A 126 -3.25 9.54 36.32
CA ASN A 126 -3.31 10.75 37.13
C ASN A 126 -4.73 11.11 37.56
N GLY A 127 -5.73 10.23 37.39
CA GLY A 127 -7.08 10.42 37.91
C GLY A 127 -7.95 11.39 37.10
N ILE A 128 -7.58 11.71 35.86
CA ILE A 128 -8.46 12.42 34.93
C ILE A 128 -9.50 11.43 34.39
N LYS A 129 -10.79 11.73 34.64
CA LYS A 129 -11.92 10.88 34.24
C LYS A 129 -12.64 11.37 32.97
N GLN A 130 -12.58 12.68 32.69
CA GLN A 130 -13.22 13.31 31.54
C GLN A 130 -12.19 14.14 30.79
N ASP A 131 -11.93 13.79 29.52
CA ASP A 131 -10.82 14.37 28.77
C ASP A 131 -11.12 15.76 28.24
N ASN A 132 -12.37 15.97 27.80
CA ASN A 132 -12.84 17.22 27.22
C ASN A 132 -13.38 18.17 28.31
N SER A 133 -12.48 18.66 29.15
CA SER A 133 -12.80 19.64 30.19
C SER A 133 -11.61 20.56 30.45
N LYS A 134 -11.89 21.80 30.85
CA LYS A 134 -10.84 22.78 31.18
C LYS A 134 -9.93 22.26 32.28
N GLU A 135 -10.50 21.63 33.30
CA GLU A 135 -9.80 21.05 34.44
C GLU A 135 -8.86 19.92 34.00
N SER A 136 -9.30 19.09 33.06
CA SER A 136 -8.45 18.04 32.48
C SER A 136 -7.25 18.62 31.74
N TRP A 137 -7.47 19.63 30.90
CA TRP A 137 -6.39 20.24 30.12
C TRP A 137 -5.39 20.97 31.02
N GLU A 138 -5.86 21.67 32.06
CA GLU A 138 -4.99 22.29 33.06
C GLU A 138 -4.14 21.26 33.79
N LYS A 139 -4.74 20.14 34.19
CA LYS A 139 -4.00 19.06 34.84
C LYS A 139 -2.95 18.43 33.93
N MET A 140 -3.25 18.21 32.66
CA MET A 140 -2.25 17.74 31.69
C MET A 140 -1.12 18.75 31.47
N ARG A 141 -1.43 20.06 31.47
CA ARG A 141 -0.41 21.13 31.43
C ARG A 141 0.51 21.10 32.64
N GLU A 142 -0.01 20.85 33.84
CA GLU A 142 0.81 20.68 35.04
C GLU A 142 1.71 19.45 34.94
N LEU A 143 1.17 18.30 34.50
CA LEU A 143 1.96 17.08 34.31
C LEU A 143 3.08 17.23 33.28
N LYS A 144 2.85 18.02 32.21
CA LYS A 144 3.88 18.27 31.18
C LYS A 144 5.14 18.94 31.75
N LYS A 145 5.04 19.73 32.83
CA LYS A 145 6.20 20.41 33.43
C LYS A 145 7.28 19.44 33.89
N THR A 146 6.92 18.19 34.20
CA THR A 146 7.84 17.14 34.63
C THR A 146 7.91 15.95 33.65
N ASN A 147 7.09 15.94 32.59
CA ASN A 147 7.06 14.88 31.59
C ASN A 147 6.97 15.44 30.14
N GLY A 148 8.10 15.41 29.43
CA GLY A 148 8.21 15.89 28.05
C GLY A 148 7.42 15.09 27.01
N TRP A 149 6.99 13.87 27.33
CA TRP A 149 6.18 13.03 26.42
C TRP A 149 4.70 13.42 26.37
N ILE A 150 4.28 14.34 27.23
CA ILE A 150 2.91 14.86 27.21
C ILE A 150 2.76 15.90 26.09
N ASN A 151 1.86 15.60 25.17
CA ASN A 151 1.47 16.49 24.08
C ASN A 151 0.10 17.12 24.39
N ASN A 152 0.13 18.31 25.02
CA ASN A 152 -1.09 19.03 25.40
C ASN A 152 -1.96 19.43 24.19
N ASP A 153 -1.35 19.85 23.09
CA ASP A 153 -2.09 20.22 21.87
C ASP A 153 -2.89 19.02 21.34
N LEU A 154 -2.20 17.88 21.17
CA LEU A 154 -2.83 16.62 20.79
C LEU A 154 -3.92 16.17 21.77
N TYR A 155 -3.66 16.26 23.08
CA TYR A 155 -4.64 15.85 24.08
C TYR A 155 -5.88 16.74 24.06
N GLU A 156 -5.71 18.05 23.96
CA GLU A 156 -6.81 19.03 23.93
C GLU A 156 -7.68 18.83 22.68
N ARG A 157 -7.08 18.87 21.48
CA ARG A 157 -7.83 18.64 20.23
C ARG A 157 -8.40 17.23 20.13
N GLY A 158 -7.63 16.22 20.55
CA GLY A 158 -8.05 14.82 20.56
C GLY A 158 -9.18 14.53 21.54
N SER A 159 -9.36 15.34 22.58
CA SER A 159 -10.47 15.17 23.52
C SER A 159 -11.83 15.57 22.95
N ASP A 160 -11.89 16.36 21.87
CA ASP A 160 -13.15 16.72 21.22
C ASP A 160 -13.74 15.53 20.44
N PRO A 161 -14.96 15.04 20.81
CA PRO A 161 -15.63 13.97 20.08
C PRO A 161 -15.83 14.28 18.60
N LYS A 162 -16.04 15.55 18.22
CA LYS A 162 -16.19 15.94 16.81
C LYS A 162 -14.88 15.78 16.05
N TYR A 163 -13.75 16.07 16.69
CA TYR A 163 -12.44 15.87 16.10
C TYR A 163 -12.17 14.37 15.88
N GLN A 164 -12.42 13.54 16.90
CA GLN A 164 -12.29 12.08 16.80
C GLN A 164 -13.17 11.51 15.68
N GLN A 165 -14.43 11.95 15.62
CA GLN A 165 -15.34 11.53 14.53
C GLN A 165 -14.78 11.95 13.17
N SER A 166 -14.25 13.17 13.03
CA SER A 166 -13.67 13.64 11.76
C SER A 166 -12.45 12.83 11.30
N LEU A 167 -11.65 12.29 12.24
CA LEU A 167 -10.55 11.39 11.90
C LEU A 167 -11.09 10.03 11.43
N GLN A 168 -12.11 9.50 12.12
CA GLN A 168 -12.78 8.26 11.72
C GLN A 168 -13.40 8.38 10.33
N ASP A 169 -14.16 9.45 10.08
CA ASP A 169 -14.81 9.69 8.78
C ASP A 169 -13.79 9.74 7.63
N LYS A 170 -12.60 10.33 7.87
CA LYS A 170 -11.51 10.33 6.88
C LYS A 170 -10.95 8.92 6.64
N MET A 171 -10.73 8.14 7.69
CA MET A 171 -10.25 6.76 7.56
C MET A 171 -11.27 5.88 6.83
N ASP A 172 -12.56 6.05 7.13
CA ASP A 172 -13.66 5.32 6.48
C ASP A 172 -13.72 5.66 5.00
N LYS A 173 -13.66 6.96 4.65
CA LYS A 173 -13.62 7.40 3.26
C LYS A 173 -12.42 6.81 2.50
N LEU A 174 -11.22 6.85 3.07
CA LEU A 174 -10.03 6.26 2.44
C LEU A 174 -10.18 4.75 2.27
N THR A 175 -10.80 4.08 3.25
CA THR A 175 -11.09 2.66 3.18
C THR A 175 -12.07 2.34 2.04
N ASP A 176 -13.14 3.12 1.90
CA ASP A 176 -14.11 2.99 0.80
C ASP A 176 -13.45 3.22 -0.57
N GLU A 177 -12.58 4.22 -0.69
CA GLU A 177 -11.80 4.47 -1.90
C GLU A 177 -10.88 3.29 -2.22
N ILE A 178 -10.16 2.74 -1.23
CA ILE A 178 -9.34 1.53 -1.39
C ILE A 178 -10.18 0.37 -1.93
N TYR A 179 -11.34 0.08 -1.33
CA TYR A 179 -12.20 -1.02 -1.76
C TYR A 179 -12.88 -0.79 -3.12
N THR A 180 -12.98 0.47 -3.55
CA THR A 180 -13.43 0.85 -4.88
C THR A 180 -12.35 0.58 -5.92
N ILE A 181 -11.12 1.04 -5.67
CA ILE A 181 -10.03 0.95 -6.65
C ILE A 181 -9.28 -0.38 -6.64
N ASN A 182 -9.44 -1.23 -5.63
CA ASN A 182 -8.70 -2.50 -5.55
C ASN A 182 -9.28 -3.63 -6.43
N LYS A 183 -10.27 -3.33 -7.27
CA LYS A 183 -10.86 -4.31 -8.20
C LYS A 183 -10.01 -4.41 -9.46
N PRO A 184 -9.42 -5.59 -9.77
CA PRO A 184 -8.73 -5.76 -11.03
C PRO A 184 -9.64 -5.46 -12.22
N VAL A 185 -9.08 -4.84 -13.25
CA VAL A 185 -9.76 -4.60 -14.52
C VAL A 185 -9.23 -5.54 -15.59
N MET A 186 -9.94 -5.63 -16.70
CA MET A 186 -9.47 -6.41 -17.84
C MET A 186 -8.30 -5.69 -18.51
N HIS A 187 -7.20 -6.40 -18.70
CA HIS A 187 -6.02 -5.91 -19.40
C HIS A 187 -5.81 -6.67 -20.72
N LYS A 188 -5.34 -5.96 -21.75
CA LYS A 188 -4.94 -6.57 -23.01
C LYS A 188 -3.46 -6.93 -22.97
N ILE A 189 -3.15 -8.22 -22.90
CA ILE A 189 -1.78 -8.72 -23.00
C ILE A 189 -1.46 -8.96 -24.48
N LYS A 190 -0.29 -8.50 -24.92
CA LYS A 190 0.23 -8.75 -26.26
C LYS A 190 1.72 -9.08 -26.21
N LEU A 191 2.11 -10.11 -26.95
CA LEU A 191 3.48 -10.52 -27.22
C LEU A 191 3.75 -10.40 -28.71
N ILE A 192 4.77 -9.63 -29.10
CA ILE A 192 5.23 -9.52 -30.48
C ILE A 192 6.66 -10.03 -30.58
N LYS A 193 6.91 -11.00 -31.45
CA LYS A 193 8.26 -11.48 -31.75
C LYS A 193 9.08 -10.35 -32.35
N ILE A 194 10.23 -10.09 -31.76
CA ILE A 194 11.22 -9.12 -32.24
C ILE A 194 12.22 -9.88 -33.11
N ASN A 195 12.62 -9.27 -34.23
CA ASN A 195 13.56 -9.86 -35.18
C ASN A 195 14.93 -10.13 -34.56
#